data_AF-A0A536K7M6-F1
#
_entry.id   AF-A0A536K7M6-F1
#
_cell.length_a   1.000
_cell.length_b   1.000
_cell.length_c   1.000
_cell.angle_alpha   90.00
_cell.angle_beta   90.00
_cell.angle_gamma   90.00
#
_symmetry.space_group_name_H-M   'P 1'
#
loop_
_entity.id
_entity.type
_entity.pdbx_description
1 polymer ?
#
loop_
_entity_poly.entity_id
_entity_poly.type
_entity_poly.pdbx_seq_one_letter_code
_entity_poly.pdbx_strand_id
1 'polypeptide(L)'
;MRAIPGLMALAAITLAIASAIHFGAGVAGIHDPFPGAAIPEAVLSVVMAIGTLGALAPPRAPWWLPLAATLVTLLGTLFGISVTIRGGRAGDIAYHLSLLAVLLLALLLMVPRLRRAA
;
A
#
# COMPACT_ATOMS: atom_id res chain seq x y z
N MET A 1 -5.63 -15.66 11.79
CA MET A 1 -5.22 -14.36 12.40
C MET A 1 -4.15 -13.58 11.62
N ARG A 2 -3.57 -14.12 10.53
CA ARG A 2 -2.46 -13.49 9.77
C ARG A 2 -2.87 -12.70 8.51
N ALA A 3 -4.17 -12.61 8.21
CA ALA A 3 -4.66 -11.98 6.98
C ALA A 3 -4.26 -10.50 6.88
N ILE A 4 -4.42 -9.72 7.95
CA ILE A 4 -4.10 -8.29 7.96
C ILE A 4 -2.62 -8.02 7.65
N PRO A 5 -1.63 -8.55 8.40
CA PRO A 5 -0.24 -8.33 8.07
C PRO A 5 0.14 -8.91 6.70
N GLY A 6 -0.50 -9.99 6.24
CA GLY A 6 -0.31 -10.51 4.89
C GLY A 6 -0.75 -9.53 3.79
N LEU A 7 -1.92 -8.91 3.94
CA LEU A 7 -2.43 -7.89 3.01
C LEU A 7 -1.57 -6.63 3.04
N MET A 8 -1.10 -6.22 4.23
CA MET A 8 -0.21 -5.07 4.38
C MET A 8 1.16 -5.33 3.72
N ALA A 9 1.72 -6.53 3.90
CA ALA A 9 2.95 -6.94 3.24
C ALA A 9 2.80 -6.98 1.72
N LEU A 10 1.68 -7.52 1.22
CA LEU A 10 1.35 -7.53 -0.20
C LEU A 10 1.33 -6.10 -0.76
N ALA A 11 0.65 -5.17 -0.10
CA ALA A 11 0.62 -3.77 -0.49
C ALA A 11 2.02 -3.12 -0.50
N ALA A 12 2.83 -3.38 0.53
CA ALA A 12 4.20 -2.87 0.59
C ALA A 12 5.07 -3.37 -0.57
N ILE A 13 4.98 -4.67 -0.89
CA ILE A 13 5.71 -5.29 -2.01
C ILE A 13 5.22 -4.73 -3.34
N THR A 14 3.91 -4.59 -3.54
CA THR A 14 3.33 -3.98 -4.75
C THR A 14 3.89 -2.58 -4.97
N LEU A 15 3.88 -1.73 -3.95
CA LEU A 15 4.43 -0.37 -4.03
C LEU A 15 5.95 -0.35 -4.26
N ALA A 16 6.71 -1.29 -3.68
CA ALA A 16 8.14 -1.39 -3.92
C ALA A 16 8.44 -1.76 -5.38
N ILE A 17 7.69 -2.71 -5.93
CA ILE A 17 7.84 -3.15 -7.33
C ILE A 17 7.45 -2.01 -8.28
N ALA A 18 6.31 -1.34 -8.04
CA ALA A 18 5.88 -0.20 -8.86
C ALA A 18 6.93 0.93 -8.84
N SER A 19 7.43 1.28 -7.64
CA SER A 19 8.48 2.28 -7.49
C SER A 19 9.74 1.91 -8.26
N ALA A 20 10.18 0.65 -8.18
CA ALA A 20 11.34 0.17 -8.92
C ALA A 20 11.13 0.28 -10.44
N ILE A 21 9.97 -0.12 -10.95
CA ILE A 21 9.61 0.03 -12.37
C ILE A 21 9.66 1.51 -12.78
N HIS A 22 9.11 2.39 -11.96
CA HIS A 22 9.13 3.84 -12.20
C HIS A 22 10.54 4.46 -12.15
N PHE A 23 11.47 3.87 -11.40
CA PHE A 23 12.90 4.20 -11.44
C PHE A 23 13.63 3.64 -12.68
N GLY A 24 12.95 2.87 -13.53
CA GLY A 24 13.50 2.29 -14.76
C GLY A 24 13.91 0.82 -14.63
N ALA A 25 13.55 0.13 -13.54
CA ALA A 25 13.78 -1.32 -13.47
C ALA A 25 12.83 -2.06 -14.43
N GLY A 26 13.36 -3.02 -15.18
CA GLY A 26 12.54 -3.98 -15.92
C GLY A 26 12.09 -5.10 -14.99
N VAL A 27 10.78 -5.28 -14.78
CA VAL A 27 10.23 -6.36 -13.94
C VAL A 27 9.23 -7.18 -14.74
N ALA A 28 9.49 -8.48 -14.92
CA ALA A 28 8.61 -9.40 -15.64
C ALA A 28 8.20 -8.89 -17.05
N GLY A 29 9.11 -8.21 -17.75
CA GLY A 29 8.85 -7.62 -19.07
C GLY A 29 8.13 -6.27 -19.06
N ILE A 30 7.80 -5.73 -17.89
CA ILE A 30 7.22 -4.39 -17.72
C ILE A 30 8.36 -3.38 -17.58
N HIS A 31 8.30 -2.31 -18.37
CA HIS A 31 9.22 -1.17 -18.32
C HIS A 31 8.45 0.13 -18.61
N ASP A 32 8.15 0.89 -17.57
CA ASP A 32 7.40 2.15 -17.64
C ASP A 32 8.03 3.19 -16.70
N PRO A 33 9.10 3.90 -17.13
CA PRO A 33 9.73 4.90 -16.28
C PRO A 33 8.79 6.09 -16.06
N PHE A 34 8.57 6.43 -14.79
CA PHE A 34 7.77 7.57 -14.38
C PHE A 34 8.31 8.19 -13.07
N PRO A 35 9.36 9.02 -13.16
CA PRO A 35 10.08 9.52 -11.99
C PRO A 35 9.19 10.25 -10.96
N GLY A 36 8.08 10.85 -11.42
CA GLY A 36 7.13 11.54 -10.55
C GLY A 36 6.41 10.63 -9.55
N ALA A 37 6.25 9.34 -9.84
CA ALA A 37 5.61 8.37 -8.95
C ALA A 37 6.61 7.52 -8.15
N ALA A 38 7.85 7.41 -8.62
CA ALA A 38 8.86 6.53 -8.04
C ALA A 38 9.13 6.79 -6.55
N ILE A 39 9.37 8.05 -6.17
CA ILE A 39 9.64 8.43 -4.76
C ILE A 39 8.39 8.29 -3.88
N PRO A 40 7.21 8.85 -4.26
CA PRO A 40 5.99 8.65 -3.48
C PRO A 40 5.70 7.18 -3.15
N GLU A 41 5.83 6.29 -4.13
CA GLU A 41 5.56 4.86 -3.93
C GLU A 41 6.58 4.17 -3.03
N ALA A 42 7.86 4.52 -3.14
CA ALA A 42 8.89 4.03 -2.23
C ALA A 42 8.56 4.43 -0.78
N VAL A 43 8.16 5.68 -0.56
CA VAL A 43 7.76 6.17 0.77
C VAL A 43 6.57 5.39 1.30
N LEU A 44 5.53 5.21 0.50
CA LEU A 44 4.34 4.44 0.89
C LEU A 44 4.66 2.96 1.15
N SER A 45 5.58 2.37 0.37
CA SER A 45 6.07 1.00 0.60
C SER A 45 6.71 0.86 1.99
N VAL A 46 7.58 1.80 2.37
CA VAL A 46 8.21 1.83 3.70
C VAL A 46 7.15 2.02 4.80
N VAL A 47 6.20 2.93 4.60
CA VAL A 47 5.08 3.15 5.54
C VAL A 47 4.31 1.84 5.77
N MET A 48 3.96 1.12 4.71
CA MET A 48 3.27 -0.16 4.80
C MET A 48 4.13 -1.26 5.43
N ALA A 49 5.44 -1.28 5.16
CA ALA A 49 6.35 -2.22 5.81
C ALA A 49 6.40 -2.01 7.33
N ILE A 50 6.52 -0.75 7.79
CA ILE A 50 6.47 -0.40 9.21
C ILE A 50 5.11 -0.79 9.82
N GLY A 51 4.01 -0.49 9.12
CA GLY A 51 2.66 -0.89 9.55
C GLY A 51 2.52 -2.41 9.67
N THR A 52 3.09 -3.17 8.72
CA THR A 52 3.10 -4.64 8.72
C THR A 52 3.81 -5.18 9.96
N LEU A 53 4.99 -4.63 10.29
CA LEU A 53 5.71 -5.00 11.50
C LEU A 53 4.90 -4.68 12.76
N GLY A 54 4.21 -3.54 12.79
CA GLY A 54 3.27 -3.19 13.86
C GLY A 54 2.12 -4.19 13.99
N ALA A 55 1.56 -4.68 12.89
CA ALA A 55 0.50 -5.69 12.90
C ALA A 55 0.98 -7.11 13.30
N LEU A 56 2.28 -7.38 13.17
CA LEU A 56 2.94 -8.62 13.61
C LEU A 56 3.42 -8.55 15.06
N ALA A 57 3.42 -7.37 15.68
CA ALA A 57 3.85 -7.17 17.05
C ALA A 57 2.96 -7.94 18.05
N PRO A 58 3.45 -8.17 19.29
CA PRO A 58 2.70 -8.91 20.30
C PRO A 58 1.29 -8.37 20.56
N PRO A 59 0.34 -9.17 21.09
CA PRO A 59 -1.08 -8.80 21.23
C PRO A 59 -1.38 -7.53 22.04
N ARG A 60 -0.42 -7.05 22.85
CA ARG A 60 -0.53 -5.82 23.65
C ARG A 60 -0.04 -4.57 22.91
N ALA A 61 0.57 -4.74 21.74
CA ALA A 61 1.03 -3.62 20.93
C ALA A 61 -0.17 -2.81 20.42
N PRO A 62 -0.04 -1.48 20.36
CA PRO A 62 -1.15 -0.64 19.98
C PRO A 62 -1.45 -0.74 18.47
N TRP A 63 -2.74 -0.80 18.12
CA TRP A 63 -3.21 -0.92 16.74
C TRP A 63 -3.20 0.39 15.95
N TRP A 64 -2.82 1.51 16.57
CA TRP A 64 -2.78 2.82 15.89
C TRP A 64 -1.75 2.82 14.76
N LEU A 65 -0.61 2.13 14.91
CA LEU A 65 0.46 2.13 13.90
C LEU A 65 0.03 1.43 12.59
N PRO A 66 -0.44 0.16 12.60
CA PRO A 66 -0.92 -0.46 11.37
C PRO A 66 -2.12 0.25 10.77
N LEU A 67 -3.00 0.83 11.60
CA LEU A 67 -4.11 1.64 11.12
C LEU A 67 -3.63 2.91 10.41
N ALA A 68 -2.75 3.68 11.04
CA ALA A 68 -2.22 4.92 10.47
C ALA A 68 -1.48 4.67 9.15
N ALA A 69 -0.65 3.61 9.09
CA ALA A 69 0.04 3.21 7.87
C ALA A 69 -0.96 2.89 6.74
N THR A 70 -2.01 2.14 7.05
CA THR A 70 -3.06 1.78 6.08
C THR A 70 -3.80 3.02 5.59
N LEU A 71 -4.16 3.95 6.49
CA LEU A 71 -4.87 5.19 6.13
C LEU A 71 -4.00 6.14 5.31
N VAL A 72 -2.74 6.35 5.68
CA VAL A 72 -1.79 7.18 4.92
C VAL A 72 -1.60 6.61 3.52
N THR A 73 -1.42 5.29 3.42
CA THR A 73 -1.25 4.62 2.13
C THR A 73 -2.52 4.68 1.30
N LEU A 74 -3.69 4.48 1.90
CA LEU A 74 -4.98 4.63 1.22
C LEU A 74 -5.15 6.02 0.61
N LEU A 75 -4.87 7.07 1.38
CA LEU A 75 -4.94 8.45 0.89
C LEU A 75 -3.91 8.71 -0.23
N GLY A 76 -2.69 8.20 -0.07
CA GLY A 76 -1.66 8.26 -1.11
C GLY A 76 -2.07 7.55 -2.41
N THR A 77 -2.68 6.36 -2.31
CA THR A 77 -3.20 5.61 -3.46
C THR A 77 -4.35 6.35 -4.14
N LEU A 78 -5.28 6.94 -3.37
CA LEU A 78 -6.36 7.76 -3.94
C LEU A 78 -5.82 8.99 -4.69
N PHE A 79 -4.79 9.64 -4.14
CA PHE A 79 -4.10 10.71 -4.83
C PHE A 79 -3.42 10.22 -6.12
N GLY A 80 -2.70 9.10 -6.06
CA GLY A 80 -2.07 8.46 -7.22
C GLY A 80 -3.06 8.14 -8.35
N ILE A 81 -4.24 7.59 -8.01
CA ILE A 81 -5.34 7.36 -8.96
C ILE A 81 -5.76 8.65 -9.67
N SER A 82 -5.88 9.76 -8.93
CA SER A 82 -6.29 11.04 -9.50
C SER A 82 -5.29 11.57 -10.55
N VAL A 83 -4.01 11.23 -10.39
CA VAL A 83 -2.93 11.57 -11.33
C VAL A 83 -2.92 10.61 -12.51
N THR A 84 -3.00 9.30 -12.27
CA THR A 84 -2.88 8.27 -13.32
C THR A 84 -4.08 8.21 -14.26
N ILE A 85 -5.30 8.46 -13.77
CA ILE A 85 -6.49 8.58 -14.63
C ILE A 85 -6.31 9.70 -15.65
N ARG A 86 -5.72 10.84 -15.26
CA ARG A 86 -5.46 11.96 -16.18
C ARG A 86 -4.36 11.64 -17.19
N GLY A 87 -3.43 10.76 -16.82
CA GLY A 87 -2.32 10.32 -17.67
C GLY A 87 -2.67 9.20 -18.66
N GLY A 88 -3.83 8.54 -18.53
CA GLY A 88 -4.30 7.50 -19.47
C GLY A 88 -3.50 6.19 -19.43
N ARG A 89 -2.70 5.95 -18.40
CA ARG A 89 -1.82 4.78 -18.27
C ARG A 89 -2.58 3.59 -17.70
N ALA A 90 -3.06 2.71 -18.57
CA ALA A 90 -3.94 1.61 -18.18
C ALA A 90 -3.30 0.66 -17.14
N GLY A 91 -2.00 0.37 -17.26
CA GLY A 91 -1.25 -0.42 -16.27
C GLY A 91 -1.26 0.24 -14.89
N ASP A 92 -1.01 1.55 -14.85
CA ASP A 92 -0.99 2.30 -13.60
C ASP A 92 -2.35 2.34 -12.92
N ILE A 93 -3.40 2.56 -13.70
CA ILE A 93 -4.78 2.53 -13.21
C ILE A 93 -5.10 1.15 -12.62
N ALA A 94 -4.76 0.07 -13.34
CA ALA A 94 -5.06 -1.28 -12.90
C ALA A 94 -4.40 -1.66 -11.57
N TYR A 95 -3.11 -1.36 -11.38
CA TYR A 95 -2.46 -1.67 -10.10
C TYR A 95 -2.96 -0.77 -8.97
N HIS A 96 -3.23 0.51 -9.23
CA HIS A 96 -3.77 1.39 -8.19
C HIS A 96 -5.15 0.92 -7.70
N LEU A 97 -6.03 0.51 -8.60
CA LEU A 97 -7.33 -0.04 -8.23
C LEU A 97 -7.19 -1.37 -7.47
N SER A 98 -6.24 -2.20 -7.88
CA SER A 98 -5.94 -3.46 -7.18
C SER A 98 -5.39 -3.20 -5.77
N LEU A 99 -4.46 -2.26 -5.63
CA LEU A 99 -3.91 -1.81 -4.36
C LEU A 99 -4.98 -1.21 -3.45
N LEU A 100 -5.88 -0.38 -4.02
CA LEU A 100 -7.01 0.19 -3.31
C LEU A 100 -7.90 -0.92 -2.72
N ALA A 101 -8.24 -1.94 -3.50
CA ALA A 101 -9.02 -3.08 -3.02
C ALA A 101 -8.34 -3.82 -1.85
N VAL A 102 -7.02 -4.05 -1.94
CA VAL A 102 -6.23 -4.67 -0.87
C VAL A 102 -6.25 -3.82 0.41
N LEU A 103 -6.07 -2.50 0.29
CA LEU A 103 -6.07 -1.58 1.43
C LEU A 103 -7.44 -1.48 2.10
N LEU A 104 -8.51 -1.41 1.31
CA LEU A 104 -9.89 -1.41 1.82
C LEU A 104 -10.22 -2.71 2.55
N LEU A 105 -9.79 -3.85 2.01
CA LEU A 105 -9.96 -5.15 2.66
C LEU A 105 -9.17 -5.21 3.97
N ALA A 106 -7.91 -4.75 3.98
CA ALA A 106 -7.12 -4.69 5.21
C ALA A 106 -7.79 -3.82 6.28
N LEU A 107 -8.27 -2.63 5.89
CA LEU A 107 -8.97 -1.70 6.79
C LEU A 107 -10.26 -2.30 7.33
N LEU A 108 -11.07 -2.95 6.49
CA LEU A 108 -12.29 -3.63 6.90
C LEU A 108 -12.01 -4.72 7.94
N LEU A 109 -10.96 -5.52 7.73
CA LEU A 109 -10.55 -6.58 8.66
C LEU A 109 -9.97 -6.02 9.97
N MET A 110 -9.51 -4.76 10.01
CA MET A 110 -9.06 -4.09 11.23
C MET A 110 -10.22 -3.60 12.12
N VAL A 111 -11.42 -3.36 11.58
CA VAL A 111 -12.57 -2.81 12.35
C VAL A 111 -12.87 -3.59 13.64
N PRO A 112 -12.94 -4.94 13.65
CA PRO A 112 -13.21 -5.69 14.88
C PRO A 112 -12.09 -5.61 15.92
N ARG A 113 -10.87 -5.21 15.54
CA ARG A 113 -9.73 -5.02 16.46
C ARG A 113 -9.82 -3.66 17.13
N LEU A 114 -10.18 -2.62 16.37
CA LEU A 114 -10.36 -1.26 16.89
C LEU A 114 -11.49 -1.18 17.91
N ARG A 115 -12.62 -1.87 17.64
CA ARG A 115 -13.76 -1.95 18.58
C ARG A 115 -13.44 -2.60 19.92
N ARG A 116 -12.37 -3.41 19.99
CA ARG A 116 -11.93 -4.05 21.25
C ARG A 116 -10.94 -3.20 22.03
N ALA A 117 -10.38 -2.17 21.40
CA ALA A 117 -9.39 -1.29 22.00
C ALA A 117 -9.98 0.04 22.49
N ALA A 118 -11.24 0.34 22.12
CA ALA A 118 -12.06 1.44 22.64
C ALA A 118 -12.95 0.93 23.78
#